data_AF-A0A7D9MAJ4-F1
#
_entry.id   AF-A0A7D9MAJ4-F1
#
_cell.length_a   1.000
_cell.length_b   1.000
_cell.length_c   1.000
_cell.angle_alpha   90.00
_cell.angle_beta   90.00
_cell.angle_gamma   90.00
#
_symmetry.space_group_name_H-M   'P 1'
#
loop_
_entity.id
_entity.type
_entity.pdbx_description
1 polymer ?
#
loop_
_entity_poly.entity_id
_entity_poly.type
_entity_poly.pdbx_seq_one_letter_code
_entity_poly.pdbx_strand_id
1 'polypeptide(L)'
;KCLEDKYSEFNAKLEKLVADLEKNRLKQIDELDSINQYGRRNCILIHGAAEIKGEDTDHIAVNLFNTKLNIPINESDLDRSHRLNTKKRNQNRPRPIIVKFSS
;
A
#
# COMPACT_ATOMS: atom_id res chain seq x y z
N LYS A 1 39.13 5.82 -38.08
CA LYS A 1 39.61 6.33 -36.77
C LYS A 1 38.64 7.33 -36.15
N CYS A 2 38.47 8.56 -36.65
CA CYS A 2 37.59 9.56 -35.99
C CYS A 2 36.10 9.17 -35.80
N LEU A 3 35.53 8.31 -36.66
CA LEU A 3 34.12 7.90 -36.55
C LEU A 3 33.87 6.83 -35.47
N GLU A 4 34.79 5.86 -35.35
CA GLU A 4 34.71 4.80 -34.35
C GLU A 4 34.92 5.36 -32.94
N ASP A 5 35.84 6.32 -32.79
CA ASP A 5 36.09 6.99 -31.52
C ASP A 5 34.85 7.77 -31.06
N LYS A 6 34.18 8.48 -31.98
CA LYS A 6 32.91 9.19 -31.69
C LYS A 6 31.78 8.23 -31.34
N TYR A 7 31.68 7.10 -32.04
CA TYR A 7 30.67 6.09 -31.76
C TYR A 7 30.89 5.44 -30.39
N SER A 8 32.14 5.14 -30.04
CA SER A 8 32.52 4.63 -28.72
C SER A 8 32.22 5.64 -27.61
N GLU A 9 32.57 6.91 -27.79
CA GLU A 9 32.28 7.95 -26.79
C GLU A 9 30.77 8.17 -26.61
N PHE A 10 30.00 8.10 -27.70
CA PHE A 10 28.54 8.20 -27.65
C PHE A 10 27.92 7.00 -26.91
N ASN A 11 28.37 5.78 -27.19
CA ASN A 11 27.90 4.59 -26.49
C ASN A 11 28.23 4.64 -24.99
N ALA A 12 29.43 5.10 -24.62
CA ALA A 12 29.80 5.27 -23.22
C ALA A 12 28.89 6.28 -22.49
N LYS A 13 28.49 7.37 -23.18
CA LYS A 13 27.52 8.33 -22.64
C LYS A 13 26.13 7.72 -22.50
N LEU A 14 25.69 6.93 -23.47
CA LEU A 14 24.41 6.22 -23.42
C LEU A 14 24.38 5.22 -22.26
N GLU A 15 25.41 4.39 -22.11
CA GLU A 15 25.52 3.42 -21.02
C GLU A 15 25.47 4.10 -19.65
N LYS A 16 26.21 5.20 -19.50
CA LYS A 16 26.18 5.99 -18.27
C LYS A 16 24.78 6.56 -17.99
N LEU A 17 24.10 7.10 -19.00
CA LEU A 17 22.76 7.64 -18.84
C LEU A 17 21.75 6.56 -18.45
N VAL A 18 21.84 5.37 -19.06
CA VAL A 18 21.00 4.21 -18.71
C VAL A 18 21.23 3.81 -17.26
N ALA A 19 22.49 3.70 -16.84
CA ALA A 19 22.83 3.36 -15.45
C ALA A 19 22.32 4.39 -14.44
N ASP A 20 22.45 5.68 -14.75
CA ASP A 20 21.95 6.77 -13.89
C ASP A 20 20.41 6.77 -13.82
N LEU A 21 19.73 6.52 -14.93
CA LEU A 21 18.26 6.40 -14.98
C LEU A 21 17.76 5.19 -14.17
N GLU A 22 18.40 4.04 -14.31
CA GLU A 22 18.06 2.84 -13.54
C GLU A 22 18.25 3.07 -12.04
N LYS A 23 19.36 3.71 -11.65
CA LYS A 23 19.62 4.08 -10.25
C LYS A 23 18.55 5.01 -9.70
N ASN A 24 18.14 6.03 -10.47
CA ASN A 24 17.10 6.95 -10.04
C ASN A 24 15.73 6.26 -9.94
N ARG A 25 15.42 5.35 -10.86
CA ARG A 25 14.20 4.54 -10.80
C ARG A 25 14.16 3.70 -9.53
N LEU A 26 15.26 3.04 -9.17
CA LEU A 26 15.34 2.24 -7.95
C LEU A 26 15.15 3.10 -6.70
N LYS A 27 15.82 4.25 -6.61
CA LYS A 27 15.63 5.20 -5.50
C LYS A 27 14.18 5.65 -5.35
N GLN A 28 13.52 5.99 -6.46
CA GLN A 28 12.11 6.40 -6.44
C GLN A 28 11.20 5.27 -5.95
N ILE A 29 11.48 4.03 -6.32
CA ILE A 29 10.73 2.86 -5.81
C ILE A 29 10.92 2.73 -4.30
N ASP A 30 12.16 2.81 -3.81
CA ASP A 30 12.45 2.69 -2.37
C ASP A 30 11.81 3.82 -1.55
N GLU A 31 11.83 5.05 -2.06
CA GLU A 31 11.18 6.21 -1.44
C GLU A 31 9.66 6.04 -1.40
N LEU A 32 9.06 5.58 -2.51
CA LEU A 32 7.62 5.31 -2.57
C LEU A 32 7.21 4.22 -1.58
N ASP A 33 7.97 3.12 -1.51
CA ASP A 33 7.70 2.04 -0.57
C ASP A 33 7.83 2.52 0.87
N SER A 34 8.83 3.33 1.18
CA SER A 34 9.01 3.94 2.50
C SER A 34 7.80 4.80 2.87
N ILE A 35 7.41 5.75 2.01
CA ILE A 35 6.25 6.64 2.24
C ILE A 35 4.97 5.83 2.44
N ASN A 36 4.76 4.82 1.61
CA ASN A 36 3.62 3.92 1.69
C ASN A 36 3.59 3.12 2.99
N GLN A 37 4.76 2.67 3.47
CA GLN A 37 4.87 1.96 4.74
C GLN A 37 4.53 2.88 5.92
N TYR A 38 5.01 4.12 5.93
CA TYR A 38 4.63 5.12 6.94
C TYR A 38 3.13 5.40 6.93
N GLY A 39 2.51 5.50 5.74
CA GLY A 39 1.07 5.71 5.60
C GLY A 39 0.18 4.52 6.01
N ARG A 40 0.74 3.31 6.12
CA ARG A 40 0.03 2.09 6.55
C ARG A 40 0.35 1.66 7.99
N ARG A 41 1.25 2.37 8.66
CA ARG A 41 1.71 2.01 10.01
C ARG A 41 0.57 1.94 11.03
N ASN A 42 -0.45 2.79 10.87
CA ASN A 42 -1.66 2.85 11.68
C ASN A 42 -2.86 2.18 10.99
N CYS A 43 -2.61 1.25 10.06
CA CYS A 43 -3.65 0.49 9.38
C CYS A 43 -3.63 -0.98 9.79
N ILE A 44 -4.81 -1.53 10.09
CA ILE A 44 -4.99 -2.96 10.36
C ILE A 44 -5.96 -3.55 9.33
N LEU A 45 -5.75 -4.82 8.98
CA LEU A 45 -6.63 -5.60 8.13
C LEU A 45 -7.46 -6.58 8.96
N ILE A 46 -8.77 -6.47 8.84
CA ILE A 46 -9.72 -7.42 9.44
C ILE A 46 -10.16 -8.40 8.35
N HIS A 47 -9.85 -9.67 8.57
CA HIS A 47 -10.26 -10.76 7.68
C HIS A 47 -11.44 -11.53 8.29
N GLY A 48 -12.26 -12.15 7.43
CA GLY A 48 -13.33 -13.06 7.85
C GLY A 48 -14.65 -12.39 8.26
N ALA A 49 -14.72 -11.06 8.28
CA ALA A 49 -16.00 -10.35 8.45
C ALA A 49 -16.90 -10.58 7.22
N ALA A 50 -18.10 -11.14 7.41
CA ALA A 50 -19.05 -11.35 6.32
C ALA A 50 -19.43 -10.03 5.63
N GLU A 51 -19.63 -10.03 4.31
CA GLU A 51 -20.00 -8.83 3.55
C GLU A 51 -21.52 -8.66 3.52
N ILE A 52 -21.99 -7.49 3.96
CA ILE A 52 -23.41 -7.13 3.92
C ILE A 52 -23.58 -5.85 3.10
N LYS A 53 -24.67 -5.76 2.31
CA LYS A 53 -24.96 -4.56 1.53
C LYS A 53 -25.34 -3.41 2.48
N GLY A 54 -24.68 -2.27 2.35
CA GLY A 54 -24.89 -1.12 3.23
C GLY A 54 -24.33 -1.32 4.63
N GLU A 55 -23.33 -2.18 4.79
CA GLU A 55 -22.65 -2.37 6.07
C GLU A 55 -21.91 -1.11 6.51
N ASP A 56 -21.91 -0.88 7.82
CA ASP A 56 -21.08 0.11 8.48
C ASP A 56 -19.78 -0.56 8.94
N THR A 57 -18.69 -0.28 8.22
CA THR A 57 -17.39 -0.88 8.51
C THR A 57 -16.75 -0.33 9.78
N ASP A 58 -17.10 0.89 10.20
CA ASP A 58 -16.58 1.49 11.43
C ASP A 58 -17.21 0.76 12.63
N HIS A 59 -18.53 0.61 12.62
CA HIS A 59 -19.24 -0.14 13.65
C HIS A 59 -18.77 -1.62 13.71
N ILE A 60 -18.54 -2.28 12.58
CA ILE A 60 -17.99 -3.65 12.55
C ILE A 60 -16.61 -3.71 13.21
N ALA A 61 -15.73 -2.75 12.90
CA ALA A 61 -14.40 -2.70 13.48
C ALA A 61 -14.48 -2.45 15.00
N VAL A 62 -15.17 -1.39 15.43
CA VAL A 62 -15.36 -1.02 16.85
C VAL A 62 -15.94 -2.19 17.64
N ASN A 63 -16.99 -2.84 17.12
CA ASN A 63 -17.58 -4.00 17.76
C ASN A 63 -16.59 -5.17 17.88
N LEU A 64 -15.76 -5.43 16.87
CA LEU A 64 -14.73 -6.47 16.93
C LEU A 64 -13.71 -6.19 18.04
N PHE A 65 -13.17 -4.97 18.08
CA PHE A 65 -12.17 -4.59 19.08
C PHE A 65 -12.74 -4.65 20.50
N ASN A 66 -13.94 -4.10 20.71
CA ASN A 66 -14.59 -4.09 22.02
C ASN A 66 -14.99 -5.48 22.50
N THR A 67 -15.58 -6.32 21.63
CA THR A 67 -16.18 -7.60 22.06
C THR A 67 -15.25 -8.80 21.98
N LYS A 68 -14.33 -8.85 21.01
CA LYS A 68 -13.45 -10.00 20.78
C LYS A 68 -12.05 -9.79 21.33
N LEU A 69 -11.56 -8.56 21.32
CA LEU A 69 -10.21 -8.22 21.77
C LEU A 69 -10.21 -7.53 23.14
N ASN A 70 -11.38 -7.11 23.63
CA ASN A 70 -11.54 -6.36 24.88
C ASN A 70 -10.68 -5.08 24.92
N ILE A 71 -10.56 -4.43 23.76
CA ILE A 71 -9.83 -3.16 23.60
C ILE A 71 -10.89 -2.06 23.44
N PRO A 72 -11.04 -1.16 24.42
CA PRO A 72 -12.04 -0.10 24.37
C PRO A 72 -11.64 0.92 23.29
N ILE A 73 -12.37 0.92 22.17
CA ILE A 73 -12.24 1.95 21.13
C ILE A 73 -13.61 2.50 20.74
N ASN A 74 -13.61 3.72 20.21
CA ASN A 74 -14.77 4.41 19.67
C ASN A 74 -14.56 4.70 18.17
N GLU A 75 -15.64 5.05 17.48
CA GLU A 75 -15.57 5.44 16.06
C GLU A 75 -14.68 6.68 15.83
N SER A 76 -14.56 7.58 16.82
CA SER A 76 -13.65 8.73 16.78
C SER A 76 -12.16 8.36 16.74
N ASP A 77 -11.82 7.13 17.15
CA ASP A 77 -10.45 6.63 17.12
C ASP A 77 -10.08 6.11 15.73
N LEU A 78 -11.07 6.00 14.83
CA LEU A 78 -10.90 5.60 13.44
C LEU A 78 -10.85 6.87 12.56
N ASP A 79 -9.85 6.96 11.70
CA ASP A 79 -9.81 7.97 10.62
C ASP A 79 -10.73 7.51 9.48
N ARG A 80 -10.54 6.27 9.00
CA ARG A 80 -11.31 5.69 7.90
C ARG A 80 -11.36 4.17 7.99
N SER A 81 -12.48 3.57 7.65
CA SER A 81 -12.56 2.14 7.32
C SER A 81 -13.28 1.89 6.00
N HIS A 82 -12.89 0.82 5.29
CA HIS A 82 -13.60 0.35 4.10
C HIS A 82 -13.15 -1.05 3.70
N ARG A 83 -13.92 -1.72 2.84
CA ARG A 83 -13.50 -2.98 2.20
C ARG A 83 -12.43 -2.73 1.14
N LEU A 84 -11.36 -3.51 1.17
CA LEU A 84 -10.35 -3.47 0.11
C LEU A 84 -10.83 -4.19 -1.14
N ASN A 85 -10.69 -3.51 -2.29
CA ASN A 85 -10.83 -4.16 -3.58
C ASN A 85 -9.57 -4.96 -3.89
N THR A 86 -9.70 -6.29 -3.92
CA THR A 86 -8.61 -7.19 -4.32
C THR A 86 -8.75 -7.52 -5.81
N LYS A 87 -7.66 -7.38 -6.58
CA LYS A 87 -7.64 -7.73 -8.02
C LYS A 87 -8.01 -9.20 -8.27
N LYS A 88 -7.72 -10.07 -7.30
CA LYS A 88 -8.10 -11.48 -7.29
C LYS A 88 -9.22 -11.68 -6.27
N ARG A 89 -10.46 -11.36 -6.66
CA ARG A 89 -11.64 -11.62 -5.84
C ARG A 89 -11.83 -13.13 -5.75
N ASN A 90 -11.50 -13.71 -4.60
CA ASN A 90 -11.94 -15.07 -4.29
C ASN A 90 -13.41 -15.00 -3.88
N GLN A 91 -14.32 -15.48 -4.71
CA GLN A 91 -15.75 -15.44 -4.41
C GLN A 91 -16.12 -16.21 -3.13
N ASN A 92 -15.26 -17.13 -2.68
CA ASN A 92 -15.47 -17.93 -1.47
C ASN A 92 -14.93 -17.24 -0.19
N ARG A 93 -14.36 -16.03 -0.28
CA ARG A 93 -13.87 -15.31 0.90
C ARG A 93 -14.32 -13.85 0.88
N PRO A 94 -14.79 -13.31 2.01
CA PRO A 94 -15.10 -11.89 2.10
C PRO A 94 -13.83 -11.04 1.93
N ARG A 95 -13.98 -9.88 1.32
CA ARG A 95 -12.94 -8.86 1.19
C ARG A 95 -12.51 -8.38 2.58
N PRO A 96 -11.22 -8.20 2.86
CA PRO A 96 -10.80 -7.66 4.14
C PRO A 96 -11.27 -6.20 4.31
N ILE A 97 -11.56 -5.82 5.54
CA ILE A 97 -11.78 -4.43 5.93
C ILE A 97 -10.40 -3.86 6.28
N ILE A 98 -10.01 -2.76 5.65
CA ILE A 98 -8.89 -1.94 6.12
C ILE A 98 -9.44 -0.89 7.08
N VAL A 99 -8.79 -0.77 8.22
CA VAL A 99 -9.13 0.23 9.24
C VAL A 99 -7.88 1.07 9.49
N LYS A 100 -8.00 2.38 9.37
CA LYS A 100 -6.95 3.35 9.70
C LYS A 100 -7.30 4.07 10.99
N PHE A 101 -6.39 4.07 11.95
CA PHE A 101 -6.55 4.75 13.23
C PHE A 101 -6.11 6.22 13.14
N SER A 102 -6.73 7.08 13.93
CA SER A 102 -6.47 8.52 13.91
C SER A 102 -5.17 8.93 14.62
N SER A 103 -4.62 8.08 15.51
CA SER A 103 -3.36 8.30 16.25
C SER A 103 -2.53 7.02 16.40
#